data_AF-A0A7C6NT47-F1
#
_entry.id   AF-A0A7C6NT47-F1
#
_cell.length_a   1.000
_cell.length_b   1.000
_cell.length_c   1.000
_cell.angle_alpha   90.00
_cell.angle_beta   90.00
_cell.angle_gamma   90.00
#
_symmetry.space_group_name_H-M   'P 1'
#
loop_
_entity.id
_entity.type
_entity.pdbx_description
1 polymer ?
#
loop_
_entity_poly.entity_id
_entity_poly.type
_entity_poly.pdbx_seq_one_letter_code
_entity_poly.pdbx_strand_id
1 'polypeptide(L)'
;MSPNDGRRRNRRLFLKYNPLWKENTGLSGTDYIQISPYKSTHTFQNLESTGAGVINFSHDGALFVYTALGDPVLPGFPAERVQGTVLENCSFGEVRVEKQNDRGNR
;
A
#
# COMPACT_ATOMS: atom_id res chain seq x y z
N MET A 1 -21.03 30.38 4.10
CA MET A 1 -19.60 29.99 4.17
C MET A 1 -19.50 28.79 5.12
N SER A 2 -18.92 27.65 4.79
CA SER A 2 -17.79 27.40 3.89
C SER A 2 -18.11 26.50 2.69
N PRO A 3 -17.76 26.94 1.46
CA PRO A 3 -17.70 26.10 0.28
C PRO A 3 -16.30 25.44 0.15
N ASN A 4 -16.22 24.29 -0.53
CA ASN A 4 -14.99 23.52 -0.86
C ASN A 4 -14.27 22.81 0.30
N ASP A 5 -14.62 21.54 0.55
CA ASP A 5 -13.64 20.58 1.05
C ASP A 5 -13.82 19.22 0.35
N GLY A 6 -12.72 18.61 -0.09
CA GLY A 6 -12.70 17.18 -0.36
C GLY A 6 -12.32 16.68 -1.76
N ARG A 7 -12.32 17.47 -2.84
CA ARG A 7 -11.58 17.08 -4.07
C ARG A 7 -10.06 17.26 -3.89
N ARG A 8 -9.53 16.87 -2.73
CA ARG A 8 -8.09 16.82 -2.46
C ARG A 8 -7.50 15.70 -3.30
N ARG A 9 -7.00 16.11 -4.47
CA ARG A 9 -6.33 15.31 -5.51
C ARG A 9 -5.53 14.15 -4.89
N ASN A 10 -6.00 12.92 -5.10
CA ASN A 10 -5.29 11.71 -4.65
C ASN A 10 -3.96 11.60 -5.40
N ARG A 11 -2.85 11.59 -4.67
CA ARG A 11 -1.52 11.32 -5.23
C ARG A 11 -1.48 9.86 -5.69
N ARG A 12 -0.99 9.63 -6.91
CA ARG A 12 -0.72 8.26 -7.38
C ARG A 12 0.67 7.87 -6.93
N LEU A 13 0.76 6.78 -6.19
CA LEU A 13 2.01 6.16 -5.80
C LEU A 13 2.22 4.93 -6.66
N PHE A 14 3.41 4.80 -7.23
CA PHE A 14 3.85 3.60 -7.95
C PHE A 14 4.77 2.81 -7.02
N LEU A 15 4.32 1.63 -6.65
CA LEU A 15 5.01 0.73 -5.75
C LEU A 15 5.71 -0.35 -6.56
N LYS A 16 7.03 -0.42 -6.50
CA LYS A 16 7.82 -1.45 -7.15
C LYS A 16 7.96 -2.65 -6.23
N TYR A 17 7.71 -3.84 -6.77
CA TYR A 17 8.01 -5.08 -6.05
C TYR A 17 9.51 -5.29 -5.89
N ASN A 18 9.89 -5.95 -4.81
CA ASN A 18 11.23 -6.53 -4.70
C ASN A 18 11.45 -7.55 -5.86
N PRO A 19 12.52 -7.42 -6.67
CA PRO A 19 12.76 -8.27 -7.86
C PRO A 19 12.69 -9.77 -7.58
N LEU A 20 13.14 -10.21 -6.39
CA LEU A 20 13.14 -11.61 -5.97
C LEU A 20 11.72 -12.22 -5.84
N TRP A 21 10.68 -11.39 -5.73
CA TRP A 21 9.30 -11.84 -5.68
C TRP A 21 8.65 -11.97 -7.05
N LYS A 22 9.12 -11.21 -8.06
CA LYS A 22 8.57 -11.29 -9.43
C LYS A 22 8.81 -12.66 -10.05
N GLU A 23 9.94 -13.28 -9.71
CA GLU A 23 10.31 -14.63 -10.15
C GLU A 23 9.40 -15.72 -9.54
N ASN A 24 8.81 -15.48 -8.36
CA ASN A 24 8.05 -16.48 -7.60
C ASN A 24 6.52 -16.29 -7.63
N THR A 25 6.02 -15.13 -8.07
CA THR A 25 4.57 -14.80 -8.04
C THR A 25 3.84 -15.06 -9.35
N GLY A 26 4.56 -15.35 -10.45
CA GLY A 26 3.96 -15.57 -11.77
C GLY A 26 3.23 -14.35 -12.35
N LEU A 27 3.35 -13.17 -11.73
CA LEU A 27 2.73 -11.93 -12.19
C LEU A 27 3.46 -11.40 -13.43
N SER A 28 3.10 -11.89 -14.60
CA SER A 28 3.52 -11.32 -15.88
C SER A 28 2.69 -10.08 -16.21
N GLY A 29 3.30 -8.90 -16.29
CA GLY A 29 2.64 -7.76 -16.94
C GLY A 29 3.03 -6.36 -16.45
N THR A 30 3.47 -6.17 -15.19
CA THR A 30 3.88 -4.84 -14.72
C THR A 30 4.84 -4.92 -13.52
N ASP A 31 5.92 -4.13 -13.54
CA ASP A 31 6.89 -4.06 -12.43
C ASP A 31 6.38 -3.28 -11.20
N TYR A 32 5.20 -2.66 -11.31
CA TYR A 32 4.68 -1.70 -10.36
C TYR A 32 3.19 -1.92 -10.09
N ILE A 33 2.78 -1.64 -8.85
CA ILE A 33 1.38 -1.42 -8.48
C ILE A 33 1.16 0.09 -8.35
N GLN A 34 0.15 0.62 -9.02
CA GLN A 34 -0.31 1.98 -8.77
C GLN A 34 -1.39 1.97 -7.69
N ILE A 35 -1.16 2.68 -6.58
CA ILE A 35 -2.17 2.93 -5.56
C ILE A 35 -2.50 4.41 -5.45
N SER A 36 -3.63 4.74 -4.82
CA SER A 36 -4.10 6.12 -4.61
C SER A 36 -4.71 6.28 -3.21
N PRO A 37 -3.91 6.09 -2.15
CA PRO A 37 -4.40 6.21 -0.78
C PRO A 37 -4.80 7.66 -0.49
N TYR A 38 -5.79 7.84 0.38
CA TYR A 38 -6.19 9.16 0.85
C TYR A 38 -5.07 9.79 1.69
N LYS A 39 -4.79 11.09 1.49
CA LYS A 39 -3.69 11.78 2.18
C LYS A 39 -3.83 11.82 3.71
N SER A 40 -5.05 11.65 4.22
CA SER A 40 -5.36 11.65 5.65
C SER A 40 -5.16 10.28 6.32
N THR A 41 -4.89 9.20 5.58
CA THR A 41 -4.75 7.87 6.18
C THR A 41 -3.33 7.59 6.67
N HIS A 42 -3.22 6.72 7.67
CA HIS A 42 -1.94 6.19 8.15
C HIS A 42 -1.14 5.56 7.00
N THR A 43 -1.80 4.87 6.06
CA THR A 43 -1.13 4.27 4.89
C THR A 43 -0.38 5.31 4.05
N PHE A 44 -0.99 6.46 3.73
CA PHE A 44 -0.31 7.49 2.92
C PHE A 44 0.87 8.09 3.70
N GLN A 45 0.66 8.45 4.96
CA GLN A 45 1.69 9.06 5.81
C GLN A 45 2.88 8.11 6.04
N ASN A 46 2.61 6.83 6.27
CA ASN A 46 3.64 5.80 6.42
C ASN A 46 4.42 5.62 5.11
N LEU A 47 3.73 5.50 3.97
CA LEU A 47 4.42 5.38 2.67
C LEU A 47 5.22 6.63 2.30
N GLU A 48 4.76 7.83 2.67
CA GLU A 48 5.48 9.08 2.43
C GLU A 48 6.73 9.19 3.31
N SER A 49 6.66 8.72 4.55
CA SER A 49 7.78 8.79 5.51
C SER A 49 8.80 7.66 5.35
N THR A 50 8.36 6.42 5.12
CA THR A 50 9.25 5.25 5.02
C THR A 50 9.66 4.92 3.58
N GLY A 51 8.87 5.37 2.59
CA GLY A 51 9.07 5.00 1.18
C GLY A 51 8.86 3.50 0.90
N ALA A 52 8.30 2.73 1.84
CA ALA A 52 8.18 1.29 1.73
C ALA A 52 6.94 0.74 2.45
N GLY A 53 6.53 -0.47 2.08
CA GLY A 53 5.41 -1.14 2.73
C GLY A 53 5.28 -2.60 2.34
N VAL A 54 4.25 -3.24 2.90
CA VAL A 54 3.89 -4.64 2.61
C VAL A 54 2.46 -4.66 2.08
N ILE A 55 2.26 -5.41 1.00
CA ILE A 55 0.94 -5.73 0.46
C ILE A 55 0.60 -7.14 0.92
N ASN A 56 -0.49 -7.29 1.67
CA ASN A 56 -0.99 -8.60 2.10
C ASN A 56 -2.17 -9.00 1.21
N PHE A 57 -2.09 -10.19 0.61
CA PHE A 57 -3.14 -10.81 -0.19
C PHE A 57 -3.91 -11.80 0.68
N SER A 58 -5.15 -11.44 0.99
CA SER A 58 -6.06 -12.26 1.77
C SER A 58 -7.28 -12.64 0.97
N HIS A 59 -7.80 -13.85 1.22
CA HIS A 59 -9.10 -14.31 0.73
C HIS A 59 -10.20 -14.17 1.80
N ASP A 60 -9.84 -13.74 3.02
CA ASP A 60 -10.78 -13.55 4.12
C ASP A 60 -11.43 -12.17 4.01
N GLY A 61 -12.71 -12.15 3.60
CA GLY A 61 -13.52 -10.95 3.51
C GLY A 61 -13.67 -10.19 4.84
N ALA A 62 -13.68 -10.90 5.97
CA ALA A 62 -13.82 -10.28 7.28
C ALA A 62 -12.60 -9.42 7.63
N LEU A 63 -11.40 -9.86 7.24
CA LEU A 63 -10.16 -9.11 7.42
C LEU A 63 -10.19 -7.73 6.74
N PHE A 64 -10.78 -7.64 5.54
CA PHE A 64 -10.95 -6.37 4.84
C PHE A 64 -11.91 -5.43 5.58
N VAL A 65 -13.01 -5.96 6.13
CA VAL A 65 -13.97 -5.16 6.89
C VAL A 65 -13.35 -4.65 8.19
N TYR A 66 -12.66 -5.51 8.95
CA TYR A 66 -12.04 -5.10 10.21
C TYR A 66 -10.98 -4.02 10.03
N THR A 67 -10.13 -4.14 9.02
CA THR A 67 -9.09 -3.15 8.70
C THR A 67 -9.64 -1.85 8.10
N ALA A 68 -10.84 -1.89 7.52
CA ALA A 68 -11.51 -0.67 7.05
C ALA A 68 -12.19 0.11 8.19
N LEU A 69 -12.61 -0.58 9.25
CA LEU A 69 -13.34 0.01 10.37
C LEU A 69 -12.42 0.61 11.46
N GLY A 70 -11.14 0.28 11.47
CA GLY A 70 -10.19 0.82 12.43
C GLY A 70 -8.79 0.22 12.27
N ASP A 71 -7.99 0.29 13.34
CA ASP A 71 -6.61 -0.18 13.37
C ASP A 71 -6.48 -1.44 14.27
N PRO A 72 -7.00 -2.61 13.87
CA PRO A 72 -6.92 -3.82 14.68
C PRO A 72 -5.48 -4.32 14.79
N VAL A 73 -5.14 -4.90 15.95
CA VAL A 73 -3.90 -5.68 16.10
C VAL A 73 -4.14 -7.05 15.49
N LEU A 74 -3.48 -7.32 14.37
CA LEU A 74 -3.61 -8.57 13.63
C LEU A 74 -2.37 -9.45 13.83
N PRO A 75 -2.52 -10.79 13.88
CA PRO A 75 -1.38 -11.70 13.90
C PRO A 75 -0.50 -11.49 12.67
N GLY A 76 0.80 -11.35 12.90
CA GLY A 76 1.75 -11.02 11.86
C GLY A 76 3.19 -11.04 12.34
N PHE A 77 4.11 -10.97 11.39
CA PHE A 77 5.55 -10.96 11.62
C PHE A 77 6.22 -9.81 10.86
N PRO A 78 7.42 -9.37 11.28
CA PRO A 78 8.15 -8.33 10.57
C PRO A 78 8.51 -8.75 9.14
N ALA A 79 8.37 -7.83 8.19
CA ALA A 79 8.92 -7.99 6.86
C ALA A 79 10.47 -8.07 6.91
N GLU A 80 11.06 -8.79 5.96
CA GLU A 80 12.50 -9.06 5.93
C GLU A 80 13.28 -7.88 5.34
N ARG A 81 12.76 -7.25 4.27
CA ARG A 81 13.53 -6.25 3.49
C ARG A 81 13.04 -4.82 3.63
N VAL A 82 11.87 -4.61 4.22
CA VAL A 82 11.21 -3.31 4.36
C VAL A 82 10.65 -3.14 5.76
N GLN A 83 10.50 -1.90 6.19
CA GLN A 83 9.79 -1.60 7.42
C GLN A 83 8.28 -1.82 7.19
N GLY A 84 7.75 -2.91 7.74
CA GLY A 84 6.34 -3.26 7.64
C GLY A 84 6.03 -4.60 8.32
N THR A 85 4.76 -4.95 8.34
CA THR A 85 4.25 -6.18 8.97
C THR A 85 3.56 -7.03 7.91
N VAL A 86 3.96 -8.29 7.85
CA VAL A 86 3.31 -9.34 7.07
C VAL A 86 2.24 -9.99 7.95
N LEU A 87 1.04 -10.14 7.42
CA LEU A 87 -0.05 -10.81 8.13
C LEU A 87 0.10 -12.33 8.00
N GLU A 88 -0.20 -13.04 9.09
CA GLU A 88 -0.26 -14.51 9.05
C GLU A 88 -1.36 -14.98 8.08
N ASN A 89 -1.17 -16.17 7.50
CA ASN A 89 -2.10 -16.79 6.54
C ASN A 89 -2.38 -15.95 5.27
N CYS A 90 -1.54 -14.96 4.97
CA CYS A 90 -1.58 -14.18 3.74
C CYS A 90 -0.36 -14.46 2.88
N SER A 91 -0.55 -14.53 1.57
CA SER A 91 0.56 -14.27 0.66
C SER A 91 0.89 -12.78 0.74
N PHE A 92 2.15 -12.39 0.57
CA PHE A 92 2.54 -10.99 0.73
C PHE A 92 3.52 -10.54 -0.34
N GLY A 93 3.69 -9.23 -0.47
CA GLY A 93 4.69 -8.62 -1.33
C GLY A 93 5.30 -7.40 -0.65
N GLU A 94 6.61 -7.39 -0.53
CA GLU A 94 7.36 -6.22 -0.05
C GLU A 94 7.60 -5.25 -1.20
N VAL A 95 7.29 -3.97 -0.96
CA VAL A 95 7.30 -2.95 -1.99
C VAL A 95 7.99 -1.67 -1.54
N ARG A 96 8.55 -0.95 -2.51
CA ARG A 96 9.09 0.41 -2.32
C ARG A 96 8.38 1.41 -3.23
N VAL A 97 8.19 2.63 -2.75
CA VAL A 97 7.68 3.74 -3.55
C VAL A 97 8.76 4.14 -4.55
N GLU A 98 8.52 3.97 -5.83
CA GLU A 98 9.48 4.33 -6.88
C GLU A 98 9.20 5.73 -7.45
N LYS A 99 7.92 6.04 -7.68
CA LYS A 99 7.50 7.34 -8.22
C LYS A 99 6.25 7.82 -7.54
N GLN A 100 6.24 9.10 -7.18
CA GLN A 100 5.04 9.82 -6.81
C GLN A 100 4.67 10.71 -7.98
N ASN A 101 3.45 10.57 -8.50
CA ASN A 101 2.95 11.49 -9.51
C ASN A 101 1.85 12.34 -8.88
N ASP A 102 2.18 13.59 -8.59
CA ASP A 102 1.19 14.63 -8.41
C ASP A 102 0.59 14.94 -9.78
N ARG A 103 -0.73 14.85 -9.93
CA ARG A 103 -1.35 15.50 -11.09
C ARG A 103 -1.19 17.02 -10.94
N GLY A 104 -0.13 17.57 -11.51
CA GLY A 104 0.05 18.98 -11.83
C GLY A 104 -0.19 19.22 -13.32
N ASN A 105 -1.19 20.06 -13.63
CA ASN A 105 -1.49 20.73 -14.92
C ASN A 105 -1.25 20.01 -16.25
N ARG A 106 -2.35 19.67 -16.92
CA ARG A 106 -2.59 20.14 -18.30
C ARG A 106 -3.98 20.77 -18.34
#